data_AF-A0AAD6YUE0-F1
#
_entry.id   AF-A0AAD6YUE0-F1
#
_cell.length_a   1.000
_cell.length_b   1.000
_cell.length_c   1.000
_cell.angle_alpha   90.00
_cell.angle_beta   90.00
_cell.angle_gamma   90.00
#
_symmetry.space_group_name_H-M   'P 1'
#
loop_
_entity.id
_entity.type
_entity.pdbx_description
1 polymer ?
#
loop_
_entity_poly.entity_id
_entity_poly.type
_entity_poly.pdbx_seq_one_letter_code
_entity_poly.pdbx_strand_id
1 'polypeptide(L)'
;IPISEAQLLTQLFEAIFFGLYTVSLGFCLQALLRAPNGWKKTSEISKTMLVVTLLMGFFATFDLCLTFIENINALALYHGPGGSAEAFQQTASWIDLMGNINVISQTKLGDGMLIYRCWIVHGKSWSVVAPSSALLTAGFVVSALKIYLKATLPYGSQFSPGYYRLVTTGWALTICINVLTTGLIVYRIWNANIRNRAIESFSNTTTSKPGKTAYQNAIRIIIDSGFLYTSVAVMSAAAYISRSNAFTPLSAIDIQVIGITFNLILIRVNKVRRLEN
;
A
#
# COMPACT_ATOMS: atom_id res chain seq x y z
N ILE A 1 -6.47 23.59 10.80
CA ILE A 1 -6.86 23.71 9.37
C ILE A 1 -8.37 23.54 9.30
N PRO A 2 -9.12 24.51 8.77
CA PRO A 2 -10.54 24.35 8.44
C PRO A 2 -10.79 23.09 7.61
N ILE A 3 -11.94 22.43 7.80
CA ILE A 3 -12.25 21.15 7.14
C ILE A 3 -12.25 21.32 5.61
N SER A 4 -12.78 22.42 5.10
CA SER A 4 -12.79 22.75 3.66
C SER A 4 -11.38 22.87 3.06
N GLU A 5 -10.47 23.56 3.75
CA GLU A 5 -9.07 23.68 3.31
C GLU A 5 -8.35 22.32 3.33
N ALA A 6 -8.59 21.51 4.36
CA ALA A 6 -8.00 20.17 4.46
C ALA A 6 -8.48 19.26 3.31
N GLN A 7 -9.75 19.38 2.90
CA GLN A 7 -10.31 18.62 1.79
C GLN A 7 -9.76 19.05 0.42
N LEU A 8 -9.56 20.36 0.21
CA LEU A 8 -8.90 20.86 -1.00
C LEU A 8 -7.43 20.40 -1.09
N LEU A 9 -6.71 20.44 0.03
CA LEU A 9 -5.34 19.90 0.11
C LEU A 9 -5.33 18.39 -0.15
N THR A 10 -6.33 17.65 0.37
CA THR A 10 -6.49 16.21 0.13
C THR A 10 -6.60 15.94 -1.37
N GLN A 11 -7.52 16.61 -2.08
CA GLN A 11 -7.70 16.44 -3.52
C GLN A 11 -6.42 16.75 -4.30
N LEU A 12 -5.72 17.83 -3.94
CA LEU A 12 -4.48 18.23 -4.60
C LEU A 12 -3.38 17.17 -4.42
N PHE A 13 -3.14 16.75 -3.19
CA PHE A 13 -2.12 15.73 -2.91
C PHE A 13 -2.47 14.39 -3.55
N GLU A 14 -3.73 13.98 -3.45
CA GLU A 14 -4.20 12.75 -4.07
C GLU A 14 -3.98 12.76 -5.59
N ALA A 15 -4.30 13.85 -6.28
CA ALA A 15 -4.05 13.99 -7.71
C ALA A 15 -2.55 13.90 -8.08
N ILE A 16 -1.67 14.55 -7.29
CA ILE A 16 -0.21 14.50 -7.51
C ILE A 16 0.30 13.06 -7.33
N PHE A 17 -0.06 12.41 -6.22
CA PHE A 17 0.39 11.05 -5.94
C PHE A 17 -0.23 10.02 -6.89
N PHE A 18 -1.47 10.24 -7.34
CA PHE A 18 -2.10 9.43 -8.38
C PHE A 18 -1.37 9.56 -9.73
N GLY A 19 -0.91 10.77 -10.08
CA GLY A 19 -0.05 10.97 -11.24
C GLY A 19 1.25 10.17 -11.15
N LEU A 20 1.94 10.23 -10.01
CA LEU A 20 3.14 9.43 -9.74
C LEU A 20 2.85 7.93 -9.79
N TYR A 21 1.71 7.51 -9.22
CA TYR A 21 1.24 6.13 -9.26
C TYR A 21 1.01 5.66 -10.70
N THR A 22 0.33 6.45 -11.52
CA THR A 22 0.04 6.12 -12.93
C THR A 22 1.32 5.95 -13.75
N VAL A 23 2.31 6.82 -13.55
CA VAL A 23 3.63 6.68 -14.18
C VAL A 23 4.31 5.38 -13.72
N SER A 24 4.29 5.10 -12.41
CA SER A 24 4.85 3.85 -11.86
C SER A 24 4.13 2.61 -12.41
N LEU A 25 2.81 2.69 -12.60
CA LEU A 25 1.97 1.64 -13.16
C LEU A 25 2.34 1.36 -14.62
N GLY A 26 2.58 2.40 -15.42
CA GLY A 26 3.06 2.27 -16.80
C GLY A 26 4.39 1.50 -16.87
N PHE A 27 5.38 1.88 -16.06
CA PHE A 27 6.65 1.15 -15.97
C PHE A 27 6.48 -0.29 -15.46
N CYS A 28 5.56 -0.50 -14.51
CA CYS A 28 5.23 -1.82 -13.95
C CYS A 28 4.65 -2.74 -15.03
N LEU A 29 3.67 -2.26 -15.79
CA LEU A 29 3.08 -2.98 -16.91
C LEU A 29 4.10 -3.25 -18.02
N GLN A 30 4.95 -2.27 -18.35
CA GLN A 30 6.03 -2.48 -19.32
C GLN A 30 7.02 -3.57 -18.85
N ALA A 31 7.40 -3.57 -17.57
CA ALA A 31 8.29 -4.58 -17.01
C ALA A 31 7.65 -5.98 -17.00
N LEU A 32 6.33 -6.05 -16.84
CA LEU A 32 5.58 -7.29 -16.79
C LEU A 32 5.29 -7.87 -18.19
N LEU A 33 4.92 -7.02 -19.15
CA LEU A 33 4.43 -7.42 -20.48
C LEU A 33 5.52 -7.45 -21.56
N ARG A 34 6.58 -6.62 -21.46
CA ARG A 34 7.58 -6.46 -22.53
C ARG A 34 8.81 -7.31 -22.27
N ALA A 35 9.32 -8.06 -23.24
CA ALA A 35 10.62 -8.73 -23.25
C ALA A 35 11.68 -7.86 -23.97
N PRO A 36 12.99 -8.17 -23.89
CA PRO A 36 14.02 -7.48 -24.67
C PRO A 36 13.74 -7.46 -26.18
N ASN A 37 13.12 -8.53 -26.70
CA ASN A 37 12.91 -8.74 -28.13
C ASN A 37 11.44 -8.58 -28.59
N GLY A 38 10.57 -7.99 -27.76
CA GLY A 38 9.15 -7.81 -28.11
C GLY A 38 8.19 -7.96 -26.93
N TRP A 39 6.99 -8.49 -27.17
CA TRP A 39 6.02 -8.81 -26.11
C TRP A 39 6.33 -10.19 -25.52
N LYS A 40 6.20 -10.36 -24.20
CA LYS A 40 6.34 -11.67 -23.58
C LYS A 40 5.21 -12.59 -24.03
N LYS A 41 5.52 -13.86 -24.21
CA LYS A 41 4.51 -14.90 -24.37
C LYS A 41 3.64 -14.94 -23.11
N THR A 42 2.34 -15.20 -23.27
CA THR A 42 1.35 -15.26 -22.18
C THR A 42 1.69 -16.30 -21.10
N SER A 43 2.52 -17.29 -21.43
CA SER A 43 3.05 -18.30 -20.50
C SER A 43 4.14 -17.79 -19.55
N GLU A 44 4.87 -16.74 -19.92
CA GLU A 44 5.93 -16.13 -19.11
C GLU A 44 5.42 -14.99 -18.22
N ILE A 45 4.18 -14.56 -18.45
CA ILE A 45 3.53 -13.51 -17.67
C ILE A 45 3.00 -14.12 -16.37
N SER A 46 3.45 -13.58 -15.25
CA SER A 46 2.89 -13.93 -13.94
C SER A 46 1.47 -13.36 -13.82
N LYS A 47 0.47 -14.13 -14.25
CA LYS A 47 -0.95 -13.74 -14.27
C LYS A 47 -1.42 -13.16 -12.93
N THR A 48 -1.02 -13.76 -11.81
CA THR A 48 -1.33 -13.27 -10.46
C THR A 48 -0.84 -11.84 -10.23
N MET A 49 0.38 -11.52 -10.67
CA MET A 49 0.95 -10.18 -10.49
C MET A 49 0.24 -9.16 -11.37
N LEU A 50 -0.11 -9.55 -12.61
CA LEU A 50 -0.86 -8.69 -13.53
C LEU A 50 -2.23 -8.34 -12.96
N VAL A 51 -2.96 -9.35 -12.47
CA VAL A 51 -4.28 -9.16 -11.87
C VAL A 51 -4.21 -8.24 -10.66
N VAL A 52 -3.24 -8.45 -9.75
CA VAL A 52 -3.06 -7.58 -8.58
C VAL A 52 -2.71 -6.15 -8.99
N THR A 53 -1.80 -5.97 -9.95
CA THR A 53 -1.44 -4.64 -10.47
C THR A 53 -2.65 -3.90 -11.05
N LEU A 54 -3.50 -4.59 -11.83
CA LEU A 54 -4.71 -4.01 -12.40
C LEU A 54 -5.76 -3.70 -11.33
N LEU A 55 -5.94 -4.59 -10.35
CA LEU A 55 -6.86 -4.36 -9.23
C LEU A 55 -6.44 -3.15 -8.39
N MET A 56 -5.15 -3.01 -8.07
CA MET A 56 -4.65 -1.83 -7.36
C MET A 56 -4.86 -0.56 -8.17
N GLY A 57 -4.71 -0.62 -9.50
CA GLY A 57 -4.98 0.53 -10.37
C GLY A 57 -6.45 0.92 -10.41
N PHE A 58 -7.34 -0.07 -10.39
CA PHE A 58 -8.77 0.14 -10.25
C PHE A 58 -9.11 0.83 -8.94
N PHE A 59 -8.64 0.31 -7.80
CA PHE A 59 -8.93 0.90 -6.49
C PHE A 59 -8.34 2.31 -6.33
N ALA A 60 -7.13 2.57 -6.84
CA ALA A 60 -6.52 3.90 -6.82
C ALA A 60 -7.29 4.93 -7.67
N THR A 61 -7.85 4.50 -8.81
CA THR A 61 -8.69 5.36 -9.67
C THR A 61 -10.06 5.58 -9.04
N PHE A 62 -10.63 4.53 -8.46
CA PHE A 62 -11.93 4.57 -7.79
C PHE A 62 -11.88 5.51 -6.58
N ASP A 63 -10.79 5.49 -5.80
CA ASP A 63 -10.55 6.41 -4.69
C ASP A 63 -10.64 7.87 -5.13
N LEU A 64 -9.85 8.22 -6.16
CA LEU A 64 -9.81 9.58 -6.71
C LEU A 64 -11.19 10.05 -7.20
N CYS A 65 -11.95 9.15 -7.82
CA CYS A 65 -13.31 9.44 -8.24
C CYS A 65 -14.24 9.68 -7.04
N LEU A 66 -14.15 8.87 -5.99
CA LEU A 66 -14.97 9.05 -4.78
C LEU A 66 -14.65 10.36 -4.08
N THR A 67 -13.37 10.68 -3.86
CA THR A 67 -12.94 11.95 -3.24
C THR A 67 -13.40 13.15 -4.06
N PHE A 68 -13.32 13.06 -5.39
CA PHE A 68 -13.77 14.13 -6.28
C PHE A 68 -15.28 14.35 -6.21
N ILE A 69 -16.08 13.27 -6.21
CA ILE A 69 -17.55 13.35 -6.09
C ILE A 69 -17.94 13.91 -4.71
N GLU A 70 -17.28 13.47 -3.64
CA GLU A 70 -17.52 13.98 -2.28
C GLU A 70 -17.25 15.49 -2.21
N ASN A 71 -16.12 15.94 -2.77
CA ASN A 71 -15.75 17.34 -2.80
C ASN A 71 -16.73 18.21 -3.60
N ILE A 72 -17.19 17.75 -4.76
CA ILE A 72 -18.21 18.48 -5.55
C ILE A 72 -19.52 18.59 -4.77
N ASN A 73 -19.99 17.48 -4.18
CA ASN A 73 -21.24 17.46 -3.44
C ASN A 73 -21.19 18.41 -2.23
N ALA A 74 -20.08 18.41 -1.49
CA ALA A 74 -19.93 19.19 -0.27
C ALA A 74 -19.58 20.67 -0.52
N LEU A 75 -18.81 21.00 -1.56
CA LEU A 75 -18.35 22.38 -1.82
C LEU A 75 -19.17 23.13 -2.86
N ALA A 76 -19.69 22.44 -3.89
CA ALA A 76 -20.35 23.10 -5.02
C ALA A 76 -21.88 23.00 -5.00
N LEU A 77 -22.43 21.91 -4.46
CA LEU A 77 -23.87 21.62 -4.53
C LEU A 77 -24.63 21.91 -3.24
N TYR A 78 -23.97 21.85 -2.07
CA TYR A 78 -24.63 22.04 -0.79
C TYR A 78 -24.82 23.52 -0.41
N HIS A 79 -26.08 23.97 -0.40
CA HIS A 79 -26.52 25.31 0.00
C HIS A 79 -27.42 25.28 1.26
N GLY A 80 -27.22 24.31 2.15
CA GLY A 80 -27.99 24.19 3.40
C GLY A 80 -27.49 25.13 4.52
N PRO A 81 -28.26 25.27 5.62
CA PRO A 81 -27.74 25.89 6.84
C PRO A 81 -26.49 25.12 7.30
N GLY A 82 -25.47 25.78 7.84
CA GLY A 82 -24.22 25.15 8.29
C GLY A 82 -23.10 25.02 7.23
N GLY A 83 -23.38 25.29 5.96
CA GLY A 83 -22.37 25.32 4.89
C GLY A 83 -21.69 23.97 4.61
N SER A 84 -20.55 23.99 3.92
CA SER A 84 -19.82 22.76 3.52
C SER A 84 -19.37 21.91 4.71
N ALA A 85 -19.16 22.50 5.89
CA ALA A 85 -18.77 21.78 7.10
C ALA A 85 -19.87 20.86 7.66
N GLU A 86 -21.14 21.27 7.59
CA GLU A 86 -22.27 20.38 7.93
C GLU A 86 -22.51 19.35 6.83
N ALA A 87 -22.27 19.68 5.55
CA ALA A 87 -22.34 18.71 4.46
C ALA A 87 -21.37 17.54 4.68
N PHE A 88 -20.11 17.84 5.05
CA PHE A 88 -19.09 16.84 5.40
C PHE A 88 -19.39 16.07 6.70
N GLN A 89 -20.24 16.60 7.59
CA GLN A 89 -20.66 15.92 8.83
C GLN A 89 -21.95 15.10 8.67
N GLN A 90 -22.84 15.49 7.75
CA GLN A 90 -24.03 14.73 7.35
C GLN A 90 -23.71 13.61 6.36
N THR A 91 -22.46 13.46 5.92
CA THR A 91 -21.96 12.39 5.06
C THR A 91 -21.96 11.00 5.73
N ALA A 92 -23.11 10.50 6.21
CA ALA A 92 -23.40 9.07 6.04
C ALA A 92 -23.89 8.83 4.61
N SER A 93 -23.14 9.36 3.65
CA SER A 93 -23.33 9.05 2.25
C SER A 93 -22.76 7.67 2.01
N TRP A 94 -23.43 6.89 1.18
CA TRP A 94 -22.88 5.68 0.57
C TRP A 94 -21.44 5.89 0.05
N ILE A 95 -21.07 7.11 -0.35
CA ILE A 95 -19.74 7.50 -0.83
C ILE A 95 -18.65 7.31 0.25
N ASP A 96 -18.85 7.80 1.47
CA ASP A 96 -17.86 7.66 2.56
C ASP A 96 -17.72 6.20 3.03
N LEU A 97 -18.82 5.43 3.00
CA LEU A 97 -18.77 3.99 3.23
C LEU A 97 -17.98 3.28 2.13
N MET A 98 -18.23 3.60 0.85
CA MET A 98 -17.49 3.04 -0.28
C MET A 98 -16.01 3.42 -0.24
N GLY A 99 -15.68 4.67 0.09
CA GLY A 99 -14.30 5.12 0.27
C GLY A 99 -13.60 4.31 1.36
N ASN A 100 -14.25 4.11 2.51
CA ASN A 100 -13.68 3.27 3.57
C ASN A 100 -13.46 1.81 3.13
N ILE A 101 -14.38 1.22 2.37
CA ILE A 101 -14.23 -0.14 1.84
C ILE A 101 -13.09 -0.18 0.81
N ASN A 102 -12.96 0.84 -0.03
CA ASN A 102 -11.91 0.99 -1.02
C ASN A 102 -10.52 0.99 -0.35
N VAL A 103 -10.33 1.86 0.65
CA VAL A 103 -9.11 1.97 1.45
C VAL A 103 -8.74 0.62 2.06
N ILE A 104 -9.67 -0.02 2.76
CA ILE A 104 -9.43 -1.32 3.41
C ILE A 104 -9.01 -2.35 2.37
N SER A 105 -9.71 -2.41 1.24
CA SER A 105 -9.44 -3.40 0.18
C SER A 105 -8.04 -3.20 -0.40
N GLN A 106 -7.66 -1.96 -0.71
CA GLN A 106 -6.34 -1.63 -1.23
C GLN A 106 -5.22 -1.93 -0.24
N THR A 107 -5.38 -1.55 1.04
CA THR A 107 -4.41 -1.87 2.10
C THR A 107 -4.24 -3.38 2.27
N LYS A 108 -5.34 -4.15 2.33
CA LYS A 108 -5.27 -5.62 2.49
C LYS A 108 -4.66 -6.32 1.28
N LEU A 109 -4.90 -5.82 0.07
CA LEU A 109 -4.23 -6.31 -1.13
C LEU A 109 -2.72 -6.01 -1.09
N GLY A 110 -2.34 -4.80 -0.68
CA GLY A 110 -0.93 -4.43 -0.50
C GLY A 110 -0.21 -5.32 0.51
N ASP A 111 -0.75 -5.43 1.72
CA ASP A 111 -0.20 -6.25 2.81
C ASP A 111 -0.12 -7.74 2.41
N GLY A 112 -1.21 -8.29 1.86
CA GLY A 112 -1.26 -9.70 1.44
C GLY A 112 -0.26 -10.03 0.35
N MET A 113 -0.03 -9.09 -0.57
CA MET A 113 0.95 -9.23 -1.65
C MET A 113 2.39 -9.19 -1.13
N LEU A 114 2.67 -8.36 -0.13
CA LEU A 114 3.98 -8.33 0.55
C LEU A 114 4.26 -9.66 1.25
N ILE A 115 3.25 -10.20 1.94
CA ILE A 115 3.29 -11.52 2.61
C ILE A 115 3.51 -12.64 1.59
N TYR A 116 2.77 -12.64 0.49
CA TYR A 116 2.93 -13.63 -0.60
C TYR A 116 4.35 -13.62 -1.18
N ARG A 117 4.95 -12.43 -1.36
CA ARG A 117 6.36 -12.32 -1.77
C ARG A 117 7.30 -12.88 -0.73
N CYS A 118 7.10 -12.55 0.54
CA CYS A 118 7.91 -13.08 1.64
C CYS A 118 7.88 -14.62 1.65
N TRP A 119 6.71 -15.21 1.41
CA TRP A 119 6.52 -16.66 1.32
C TRP A 119 7.29 -17.29 0.15
N ILE A 120 7.23 -16.70 -1.05
CA ILE A 120 8.00 -17.19 -2.20
C ILE A 120 9.51 -17.10 -1.93
N VAL A 121 9.99 -15.97 -1.40
CA VAL A 121 11.42 -15.72 -1.15
C VAL A 121 11.98 -16.68 -0.07
N HIS A 122 11.14 -17.11 0.87
CA HIS A 122 11.51 -18.10 1.88
C HIS A 122 11.39 -19.56 1.40
N GLY A 123 11.11 -19.80 0.12
CA GLY A 123 10.98 -21.15 -0.43
C GLY A 123 9.70 -21.85 0.05
N LYS A 124 8.61 -21.10 0.21
CA LYS A 124 7.29 -21.59 0.65
C LYS A 124 7.23 -22.10 2.11
N SER A 125 8.16 -21.69 2.97
CA SER A 125 8.11 -22.06 4.38
C SER A 125 7.05 -21.26 5.14
N TRP A 126 6.01 -21.94 5.62
CA TRP A 126 4.91 -21.32 6.34
C TRP A 126 5.30 -20.82 7.73
N SER A 127 6.28 -21.46 8.39
CA SER A 127 6.69 -21.09 9.76
C SER A 127 7.18 -19.65 9.89
N VAL A 128 7.78 -19.09 8.83
CA VAL A 128 8.30 -17.71 8.84
C VAL A 128 7.21 -16.69 8.53
N VAL A 129 6.21 -17.08 7.75
CA VAL A 129 5.15 -16.18 7.26
C VAL A 129 3.89 -16.25 8.13
N ALA A 130 3.76 -17.31 8.93
CA ALA A 130 2.70 -17.50 9.93
C ALA A 130 2.40 -16.23 10.75
N PRO A 131 3.38 -15.53 11.37
CA PRO A 131 3.09 -14.33 12.16
C PRO A 131 2.48 -13.20 11.33
N SER A 132 3.03 -12.88 10.16
CA SER A 132 2.46 -11.83 9.29
C SER A 132 1.07 -12.21 8.77
N SER A 133 0.84 -13.49 8.46
CA SER A 133 -0.47 -13.96 8.02
C SER A 133 -1.52 -13.90 9.14
N ALA A 134 -1.14 -14.23 10.38
CA ALA A 134 -2.00 -14.11 11.54
C ALA A 134 -2.41 -12.63 11.77
N LEU A 135 -1.44 -11.71 11.69
CA LEU A 135 -1.72 -10.28 11.77
C LEU A 135 -2.65 -9.79 10.65
N LEU A 136 -2.49 -10.30 9.42
CA LEU A 136 -3.39 -9.98 8.31
C LEU A 136 -4.83 -10.44 8.61
N THR A 137 -5.00 -11.66 9.11
CA THR A 137 -6.34 -12.17 9.50
C THR A 137 -6.97 -11.36 10.62
N ALA A 138 -6.21 -11.00 11.66
CA ALA A 138 -6.65 -10.08 12.70
C ALA A 138 -7.07 -8.72 12.10
N GLY A 139 -6.32 -8.23 11.13
CA GLY A 139 -6.63 -7.01 10.39
C GLY A 139 -7.95 -7.09 9.61
N PHE A 140 -8.30 -8.24 9.04
CA PHE A 140 -9.60 -8.44 8.39
C PHE A 140 -10.75 -8.37 9.40
N VAL A 141 -10.60 -9.02 10.57
CA VAL A 141 -11.61 -8.98 11.64
C VAL A 141 -11.83 -7.54 12.12
N VAL A 142 -10.75 -6.80 12.41
CA VAL A 142 -10.82 -5.39 12.82
C VAL A 142 -11.50 -4.53 11.74
N SER A 143 -11.21 -4.79 10.47
CA SER A 143 -11.81 -4.05 9.35
C SER A 143 -13.30 -4.35 9.19
N ALA A 144 -13.72 -5.60 9.35
CA ALA A 144 -15.13 -5.99 9.31
C ALA A 144 -15.92 -5.33 10.45
N LEU A 145 -15.37 -5.33 11.67
CA LEU A 145 -15.96 -4.64 12.81
C LEU A 145 -16.05 -3.12 12.59
N LYS A 146 -15.02 -2.52 11.96
CA LYS A 146 -15.01 -1.10 11.61
C LYS A 146 -16.17 -0.75 10.66
N ILE A 147 -16.35 -1.55 9.61
CA ILE A 147 -17.45 -1.35 8.63
C ILE A 147 -18.81 -1.54 9.32
N TYR A 148 -18.97 -2.58 10.13
CA TYR A 148 -20.21 -2.86 10.86
C TYR A 148 -20.60 -1.71 11.79
N LEU A 149 -19.66 -1.21 12.61
CA LEU A 149 -19.93 -0.09 13.50
C LEU A 149 -20.25 1.19 12.71
N LYS A 150 -19.54 1.44 11.60
CA LYS A 150 -19.81 2.61 10.76
C LYS A 150 -21.19 2.53 10.09
N ALA A 151 -21.67 1.34 9.74
CA ALA A 151 -23.01 1.15 9.18
C ALA A 151 -24.14 1.22 10.24
N THR A 152 -23.84 0.91 11.51
CA THR A 152 -24.87 0.77 12.57
C THR A 152 -25.00 2.00 13.46
N LEU A 153 -23.92 2.77 13.65
CA LEU A 153 -23.93 3.90 14.56
C LEU A 153 -24.55 5.16 13.90
N PRO A 154 -25.31 5.96 14.67
CA PRO A 154 -25.85 7.23 14.17
C PRO A 154 -24.74 8.26 13.87
N TYR A 155 -25.09 9.22 13.03
CA TYR A 155 -24.23 10.30 12.52
C TYR A 155 -23.36 10.95 13.62
N GLY A 156 -22.10 11.26 13.31
CA GLY A 156 -21.18 11.95 14.23
C GLY A 156 -20.46 11.05 15.26
N SER A 157 -20.77 9.75 15.29
CA SER A 157 -20.14 8.75 16.18
C SER A 157 -18.75 8.25 15.73
N GLN A 158 -18.14 8.92 14.74
CA GLN A 158 -16.77 8.68 14.27
C GLN A 158 -15.68 8.86 15.35
N PHE A 159 -16.03 9.48 16.48
CA PHE A 159 -15.20 9.55 17.68
C PHE A 159 -15.68 8.65 18.82
N SER A 160 -16.61 7.73 18.56
CA SER A 160 -17.03 6.75 19.56
C SER A 160 -15.79 5.96 20.02
N PRO A 161 -15.64 5.70 21.34
CA PRO A 161 -14.46 5.02 21.86
C PRO A 161 -14.21 3.66 21.18
N GLY A 162 -15.28 2.98 20.74
CA GLY A 162 -15.19 1.72 20.00
C GLY A 162 -14.58 1.89 18.60
N TYR A 163 -15.11 2.82 17.80
CA TYR A 163 -14.62 3.06 16.44
C TYR A 163 -13.18 3.57 16.45
N TYR A 164 -12.86 4.52 17.33
CA TYR A 164 -11.51 5.07 17.46
C TYR A 164 -10.48 3.97 17.75
N ARG A 165 -10.77 3.07 18.69
CA ARG A 165 -9.88 1.94 19.00
C ARG A 165 -9.67 1.03 17.79
N LEU A 166 -10.71 0.68 17.05
CA LEU A 166 -10.58 -0.17 15.87
C LEU A 166 -9.72 0.47 14.77
N VAL A 167 -9.86 1.78 14.55
CA VAL A 167 -9.03 2.49 13.57
C VAL A 167 -7.57 2.50 14.03
N THR A 168 -7.29 2.84 15.29
CA THR A 168 -5.92 2.84 15.83
C THR A 168 -5.30 1.43 15.77
N THR A 169 -6.04 0.39 16.15
CA THR A 169 -5.58 -0.99 16.05
C THR A 169 -5.34 -1.40 14.60
N GLY A 170 -6.19 -0.96 13.66
CA GLY A 170 -6.01 -1.19 12.23
C GLY A 170 -4.68 -0.64 11.72
N TRP A 171 -4.38 0.62 12.04
CA TRP A 171 -3.09 1.25 11.69
C TRP A 171 -1.90 0.55 12.34
N ALA A 172 -1.99 0.21 13.62
CA ALA A 172 -0.93 -0.51 14.32
C ALA A 172 -0.65 -1.87 13.68
N LEU A 173 -1.68 -2.62 13.31
CA LEU A 173 -1.54 -3.91 12.62
C LEU A 173 -0.86 -3.74 11.26
N THR A 174 -1.27 -2.76 10.46
CA THR A 174 -0.63 -2.47 9.17
C THR A 174 0.84 -2.13 9.34
N ILE A 175 1.20 -1.25 10.28
CA ILE A 175 2.59 -0.89 10.57
C ILE A 175 3.39 -2.14 10.99
N CYS A 176 2.86 -2.96 11.90
CA CYS A 176 3.50 -4.19 12.35
C CYS A 176 3.71 -5.18 11.19
N ILE A 177 2.71 -5.39 10.34
CA ILE A 177 2.82 -6.28 9.17
C ILE A 177 3.94 -5.80 8.25
N ASN A 178 4.00 -4.50 7.97
CA ASN A 178 4.99 -3.94 7.06
C ASN A 178 6.40 -4.02 7.62
N VAL A 179 6.61 -3.67 8.89
CA VAL A 179 7.92 -3.78 9.54
C VAL A 179 8.38 -5.23 9.61
N LEU A 180 7.51 -6.15 10.07
CA LEU A 180 7.86 -7.57 10.17
C LEU A 180 8.15 -8.18 8.82
N THR A 181 7.29 -7.97 7.83
CA THR A 181 7.43 -8.59 6.52
C THR A 181 8.62 -8.01 5.75
N THR A 182 8.85 -6.69 5.82
CA THR A 182 10.04 -6.07 5.23
C THR A 182 11.32 -6.57 5.92
N GLY A 183 11.32 -6.64 7.25
CA GLY A 183 12.45 -7.18 8.03
C GLY A 183 12.78 -8.62 7.67
N LEU A 184 11.76 -9.48 7.53
CA LEU A 184 11.92 -10.88 7.11
C LEU A 184 12.49 -11.00 5.69
N ILE A 185 12.01 -10.17 4.75
CA ILE A 185 12.53 -10.14 3.38
C ILE A 185 14.01 -9.74 3.40
N VAL A 186 14.37 -8.67 4.11
CA VAL A 186 15.76 -8.19 4.22
C VAL A 186 16.65 -9.25 4.87
N TYR A 187 16.21 -9.85 5.98
CA TYR A 187 16.95 -10.89 6.69
C TYR A 187 17.24 -12.10 5.79
N ARG A 188 16.25 -12.55 5.02
CA ARG A 188 16.42 -13.68 4.09
C ARG A 188 17.40 -13.38 2.97
N ILE A 189 17.29 -12.20 2.37
CA ILE A 189 18.21 -11.81 1.29
C ILE A 189 19.63 -11.63 1.85
N TRP A 190 19.77 -11.06 3.05
CA TRP A 190 21.06 -10.95 3.73
C TRP A 190 21.71 -12.31 3.98
N ASN A 191 20.95 -13.27 4.52
CA ASN A 191 21.43 -14.64 4.72
C ASN A 191 21.79 -15.35 3.41
N ALA A 192 21.03 -15.14 2.34
CA ALA A 192 21.36 -15.67 1.02
C ALA A 192 22.68 -15.09 0.50
N ASN A 193 22.93 -13.79 0.70
CA ASN A 193 24.19 -13.13 0.34
C ASN A 193 25.37 -13.68 1.16
N ILE A 194 25.21 -13.87 2.48
CA ILE A 194 26.27 -14.47 3.32
C ILE A 194 26.61 -15.89 2.85
N ARG A 195 25.59 -16.73 2.58
CA ARG A 195 25.81 -18.09 2.08
C ARG A 195 26.52 -18.11 0.73
N ASN A 196 26.13 -17.23 -0.20
CA ASN A 196 26.80 -17.11 -1.49
C ASN A 196 28.25 -16.64 -1.35
N ARG A 197 28.54 -15.71 -0.40
CA ARG A 197 29.92 -15.28 -0.10
C ARG A 197 30.79 -16.39 0.48
N ALA A 198 30.23 -17.25 1.34
CA ALA A 198 30.96 -18.39 1.89
C ALA A 198 31.36 -19.41 0.79
N ILE A 199 30.51 -19.58 -0.22
CA ILE A 199 30.78 -20.46 -1.38
C ILE A 199 31.81 -19.81 -2.32
N GLU A 200 31.73 -18.49 -2.58
CA GLU A 200 32.71 -17.77 -3.39
C GLU A 200 34.09 -17.70 -2.72
N SER A 201 34.19 -17.63 -1.39
CA SER A 201 35.48 -17.68 -0.69
C SER A 201 36.20 -19.04 -0.83
N PHE A 202 35.49 -20.10 -1.22
CA PHE A 202 36.06 -21.43 -1.46
C PHE A 202 36.48 -21.63 -2.93
N SER A 203 36.04 -20.75 -3.83
CA SER A 203 36.37 -20.78 -5.26
C SER A 203 37.13 -19.49 -5.61
N ASN A 204 38.46 -19.58 -5.74
CA ASN A 204 39.37 -18.49 -6.13
C ASN A 204 39.09 -17.94 -7.55
N THR A 205 37.90 -17.38 -7.80
CA THR A 205 37.53 -16.74 -9.06
C THR A 205 37.11 -15.31 -8.79
N THR A 206 38.11 -14.42 -8.78
CA THR A 206 37.98 -12.96 -8.83
C THR A 206 37.34 -12.51 -10.15
N THR A 207 36.04 -12.72 -10.29
CA THR A 207 35.23 -11.97 -11.24
C THR A 207 34.11 -11.31 -10.45
N SER A 208 34.14 -9.98 -10.40
CA SER A 208 33.07 -9.15 -9.84
C SER A 208 31.78 -9.42 -10.62
N LYS A 209 31.02 -10.44 -10.21
CA LYS A 209 29.79 -10.84 -10.89
C LYS A 209 28.78 -9.68 -10.83
N PRO A 210 28.16 -9.27 -11.95
CA PRO A 210 27.13 -8.23 -11.99
C PRO A 210 25.90 -8.55 -11.12
N GLY A 211 25.72 -9.80 -10.67
CA GLY A 211 24.69 -10.18 -9.69
C GLY A 211 24.85 -9.50 -8.32
N LYS A 212 26.08 -9.29 -7.82
CA LYS A 212 26.34 -8.78 -6.45
C LYS A 212 25.76 -7.38 -6.24
N THR A 213 25.94 -6.48 -7.21
CA THR A 213 25.36 -5.13 -7.22
C THR A 213 23.87 -5.15 -7.49
N ALA A 214 23.37 -6.09 -8.31
CA ALA A 214 21.94 -6.21 -8.58
C ALA A 214 21.12 -6.56 -7.33
N TYR A 215 21.61 -7.49 -6.49
CA TYR A 215 20.98 -7.90 -5.23
C TYR A 215 21.04 -6.81 -4.15
N GLN A 216 22.19 -6.16 -3.95
CA GLN A 216 22.32 -5.06 -2.99
C GLN A 216 21.36 -3.90 -3.32
N ASN A 217 21.25 -3.57 -4.61
CA ASN A 217 20.29 -2.58 -5.08
C ASN A 217 18.83 -3.03 -4.88
N ALA A 218 18.53 -4.33 -4.98
CA ALA A 218 17.19 -4.85 -4.71
C ALA A 218 16.81 -4.75 -3.22
N ILE A 219 17.73 -5.11 -2.30
CA ILE A 219 17.53 -4.93 -0.86
C ILE A 219 17.28 -3.46 -0.54
N ARG A 220 18.13 -2.56 -1.08
CA ARG A 220 18.00 -1.13 -0.84
C ARG A 220 16.64 -0.59 -1.26
N ILE A 221 16.16 -0.97 -2.45
CA ILE A 221 14.83 -0.54 -2.92
C ILE A 221 13.70 -1.10 -2.05
N ILE A 222 13.81 -2.36 -1.59
CA ILE A 222 12.81 -2.94 -0.68
C ILE A 222 12.80 -2.19 0.66
N ILE A 223 13.97 -1.83 1.19
CA ILE A 223 14.09 -1.01 2.40
C ILE A 223 13.53 0.38 2.17
N ASP A 224 13.91 1.06 1.09
CA ASP A 224 13.47 2.42 0.78
C ASP A 224 11.95 2.46 0.59
N SER A 225 11.37 1.48 -0.13
CA SER A 225 9.92 1.39 -0.34
C SER A 225 9.15 0.97 0.92
N GLY A 226 9.67 0.03 1.70
CA GLY A 226 9.07 -0.34 2.99
C GLY A 226 9.14 0.79 4.02
N PHE A 227 10.22 1.57 4.02
CA PHE A 227 10.38 2.76 4.84
C PHE A 227 9.41 3.87 4.43
N LEU A 228 9.28 4.14 3.13
CA LEU A 228 8.30 5.11 2.60
C LEU A 228 6.87 4.74 2.97
N TYR A 229 6.50 3.46 2.87
CA TYR A 229 5.16 3.04 3.26
C TYR A 229 4.94 3.17 4.77
N THR A 230 5.89 2.68 5.57
CA THR A 230 5.79 2.72 7.03
C THR A 230 5.75 4.14 7.56
N SER A 231 6.52 5.07 6.97
CA SER A 231 6.54 6.47 7.41
C SER A 231 5.20 7.16 7.18
N VAL A 232 4.58 6.97 6.01
CA VAL A 232 3.27 7.54 5.69
C VAL A 232 2.18 6.93 6.57
N ALA A 233 2.23 5.62 6.83
CA ALA A 233 1.30 4.96 7.74
C ALA A 233 1.44 5.47 9.19
N VAL A 234 2.68 5.67 9.68
CA VAL A 234 2.94 6.25 11.01
C VAL A 234 2.46 7.70 11.10
N MET A 235 2.71 8.52 10.07
CA MET A 235 2.22 9.89 10.01
C MET A 235 0.69 9.94 10.02
N SER A 236 0.03 9.08 9.25
CA SER A 236 -1.43 8.95 9.24
C SER A 236 -1.99 8.54 10.60
N ALA A 237 -1.37 7.54 11.24
CA ALA A 237 -1.74 7.10 12.57
C ALA A 237 -1.56 8.21 13.63
N ALA A 238 -0.44 8.94 13.58
CA ALA A 238 -0.17 10.05 14.49
C ALA A 238 -1.17 11.21 14.30
N ALA A 239 -1.52 11.54 13.05
CA ALA A 239 -2.51 12.56 12.74
C ALA A 239 -3.91 12.15 13.23
N TYR A 240 -4.27 10.85 13.10
CA TYR A 240 -5.52 10.30 13.62
C TYR A 240 -5.59 10.38 15.15
N ILE A 241 -4.52 9.96 15.85
CA ILE A 241 -4.45 9.98 17.32
C ILE A 241 -4.54 11.41 17.85
N SER A 242 -3.90 12.35 17.16
CA SER A 242 -3.92 13.78 17.50
C SER A 242 -5.25 14.46 17.18
N ARG A 243 -6.22 13.74 16.59
CA ARG A 243 -7.50 14.28 16.08
C ARG A 243 -7.30 15.49 15.16
N SER A 244 -6.23 15.46 14.37
CA SER A 244 -5.89 16.52 13.45
C SER A 244 -6.60 16.35 12.13
N ASN A 245 -7.08 17.46 11.55
CA ASN A 245 -7.64 17.47 10.19
C ASN A 245 -6.59 17.15 9.11
N ALA A 246 -5.29 17.05 9.48
CA ALA A 246 -4.24 16.52 8.61
C ALA A 246 -4.38 15.02 8.33
N PHE A 247 -5.23 14.29 9.06
CA PHE A 247 -5.49 12.87 8.80
C PHE A 247 -6.06 12.64 7.40
N THR A 248 -7.01 13.46 6.96
CA THR A 248 -7.67 13.31 5.65
C THR A 248 -6.68 13.30 4.49
N PRO A 249 -5.81 14.33 4.32
CA PRO A 249 -4.83 14.32 3.22
C PRO A 249 -3.81 13.20 3.35
N LEU A 250 -3.37 12.86 4.58
CA LEU A 250 -2.40 11.79 4.78
C LEU A 250 -2.98 10.41 4.41
N SER A 251 -4.25 10.17 4.73
CA SER A 251 -4.92 8.92 4.37
C SER A 251 -5.09 8.74 2.86
N ALA A 252 -5.36 9.82 2.12
CA ALA A 252 -5.43 9.79 0.66
C ALA A 252 -4.05 9.52 0.03
N ILE A 253 -2.99 10.12 0.58
CA ILE A 253 -1.62 9.87 0.14
C ILE A 253 -1.23 8.39 0.39
N ASP A 254 -1.60 7.83 1.54
CA ASP A 254 -1.25 6.45 1.91
C ASP A 254 -1.71 5.42 0.86
N ILE A 255 -2.93 5.58 0.35
CA ILE A 255 -3.54 4.71 -0.68
C ILE A 255 -2.66 4.67 -1.93
N GLN A 256 -2.25 5.84 -2.43
CA GLN A 256 -1.41 5.96 -3.61
C GLN A 256 0.02 5.44 -3.35
N VAL A 257 0.58 5.69 -2.15
CA VAL A 257 1.91 5.20 -1.75
C VAL A 257 1.98 3.68 -1.67
N ILE A 258 0.93 3.01 -1.18
CA ILE A 258 0.81 1.54 -1.20
C ILE A 258 0.95 1.02 -2.64
N GLY A 259 0.29 1.67 -3.59
CA GLY A 259 0.39 1.32 -5.01
C GLY A 259 1.78 1.56 -5.60
N ILE A 260 2.38 2.72 -5.31
CA ILE A 260 3.72 3.10 -5.82
C ILE A 260 4.78 2.12 -5.30
N THR A 261 4.80 1.86 -4.01
CA THR A 261 5.77 0.95 -3.37
C THR A 261 5.64 -0.47 -3.93
N PHE A 262 4.42 -0.96 -4.12
CA PHE A 262 4.16 -2.24 -4.78
C PHE A 262 4.75 -2.30 -6.20
N ASN A 263 4.50 -1.26 -7.02
CA ASN A 263 4.98 -1.17 -8.40
C ASN A 263 6.52 -1.11 -8.46
N LEU A 264 7.17 -0.31 -7.60
CA LEU A 264 8.63 -0.18 -7.55
C LEU A 264 9.32 -1.51 -7.23
N ILE A 265 8.81 -2.25 -6.24
CA ILE A 265 9.35 -3.57 -5.90
C ILE A 265 9.18 -4.53 -7.09
N LEU A 266 8.04 -4.51 -7.77
CA LEU A 266 7.76 -5.39 -8.91
C LEU A 266 8.72 -5.14 -10.07
N ILE A 267 8.87 -3.86 -10.48
CA ILE A 267 9.77 -3.45 -11.56
C ILE A 267 11.19 -3.95 -11.27
N ARG A 268 11.65 -3.80 -10.03
CA ARG A 268 13.01 -4.17 -9.66
C ARG A 268 13.23 -5.68 -9.68
N VAL A 269 12.32 -6.47 -9.11
CA VAL A 269 12.42 -7.94 -9.12
C VAL A 269 12.47 -8.46 -10.56
N ASN A 270 11.62 -7.92 -11.44
CA ASN A 270 11.66 -8.28 -12.86
C ASN A 270 12.97 -7.87 -13.54
N LYS A 271 13.56 -6.72 -13.18
CA LYS A 271 14.85 -6.29 -13.72
C LYS A 271 16.00 -7.21 -13.27
N VAL A 272 16.01 -7.65 -12.01
CA VAL A 272 17.03 -8.60 -11.50
C VAL A 272 16.92 -9.94 -12.23
N ARG A 273 15.71 -10.49 -12.35
CA ARG A 273 15.47 -11.77 -13.05
C ARG A 273 15.91 -11.73 -14.53
N ARG A 274 15.84 -10.57 -15.20
CA ARG A 274 16.33 -10.40 -16.58
C ARG A 274 17.84 -10.33 -16.70
N LEU A 275 18.56 -9.98 -15.63
CA LEU A 275 20.03 -9.95 -15.63
C LEU A 275 20.63 -11.33 -15.31
N GLU A 276 19.83 -12.23 -14.73
CA GLU A 276 20.21 -13.60 -14.39
C GLU A 276 19.99 -14.59 -15.54
N ASN A 277 19.11 -14.26 -16.49
CA ASN A 277 18.82 -15.02 -17.71
C ASN A 277 19.62 -14.48 -18.89
#